data_AF-A0A072NLJ6-F1
#
_entry.id   AF-A0A072NLJ6-F1
#
_cell.length_a   1.000
_cell.length_b   1.000
_cell.length_c   1.000
_cell.angle_alpha   90.00
_cell.angle_beta   90.00
_cell.angle_gamma   90.00
#
_symmetry.space_group_name_H-M   'P 1'
#
loop_
_entity.id
_entity.type
_entity.pdbx_description
1 polymer ?
#
loop_
_entity_poly.entity_id
_entity_poly.type
_entity_poly.pdbx_seq_one_letter_code
_entity_poly.pdbx_strand_id
1 'polypeptide(L)' 'MSPLTLEELASYFFYAQGDEGPYTLQDFVRLIDDLGLSRANEVREDVMRQLAVGRRLPVIRAELVA' A
#
# COMPACT_ATOMS: atom_id res chain seq x y z
N MET A 1 -6.06 -12.07 -11.13
CA MET A 1 -6.65 -11.03 -10.26
C MET A 1 -6.86 -9.78 -11.08
N SER A 2 -8.02 -9.13 -11.01
CA SER A 2 -8.26 -7.87 -11.72
C SER A 2 -7.46 -6.73 -11.08
N PRO A 3 -6.89 -5.80 -11.88
CA PRO A 3 -6.23 -4.61 -11.35
C PRO A 3 -7.26 -3.72 -10.66
N LEU A 4 -6.87 -3.19 -9.51
CA LEU A 4 -7.63 -2.20 -8.75
C LEU A 4 -7.30 -0.80 -9.27
N THR A 5 -8.29 0.08 -9.25
CA THR A 5 -8.10 1.52 -9.41
C THR A 5 -7.28 2.11 -8.26
N LEU A 6 -6.82 3.35 -8.41
CA LEU A 6 -6.07 4.07 -7.36
C LEU A 6 -6.85 4.11 -6.03
N GLU A 7 -8.12 4.47 -6.10
CA GLU A 7 -8.99 4.61 -4.93
C GLU A 7 -9.24 3.27 -4.23
N GLU A 8 -9.50 2.22 -5.02
CA GLU A 8 -9.68 0.86 -4.51
C GLU A 8 -8.40 0.34 -3.86
N LEU A 9 -7.25 0.56 -4.50
CA LEU A 9 -5.95 0.08 -3.99
C LEU A 9 -5.52 0.86 -2.73
N ALA A 10 -5.75 2.17 -2.68
CA ALA A 10 -5.47 2.98 -1.49
C ALA A 10 -6.37 2.55 -0.31
N SER A 11 -7.66 2.32 -0.56
CA SER A 11 -8.60 1.80 0.44
C SER A 11 -8.20 0.42 0.92
N TYR A 12 -7.77 -0.44 -0.01
CA TYR A 12 -7.30 -1.78 0.29
C TYR A 12 -6.11 -1.77 1.25
N PHE A 13 -5.10 -0.93 1.01
CA PHE A 13 -3.97 -0.78 1.93
C PHE A 13 -4.36 -0.13 3.27
N PHE A 14 -5.27 0.84 3.24
CA PHE A 14 -5.77 1.49 4.45
C PHE A 14 -6.49 0.53 5.38
N TYR A 15 -7.27 -0.42 4.87
CA TYR A 15 -7.89 -1.44 5.71
C TYR A 15 -6.89 -2.51 6.16
N ALA A 16 -5.84 -2.79 5.37
CA ALA A 16 -4.84 -3.80 5.69
C ALA A 16 -3.94 -3.45 6.90
N GLN A 17 -3.77 -2.17 7.22
CA GLN A 17 -3.05 -1.75 8.44
C GLN A 17 -3.86 -1.92 9.74
N GLY A 18 -5.17 -2.19 9.66
CA GLY A 18 -6.08 -2.31 10.81
C GLY A 18 -6.69 -0.99 11.31
N ASP A 19 -7.71 -1.09 12.17
CA ASP A 19 -8.56 0.04 12.63
C ASP A 19 -7.79 1.16 13.38
N GLU A 20 -6.64 0.83 13.98
CA GLU A 20 -5.77 1.78 14.69
C GLU A 20 -4.45 2.05 13.93
N GLY A 21 -4.45 1.80 12.63
CA GLY A 21 -3.27 2.01 11.80
C GLY A 21 -2.82 3.48 11.79
N PRO A 22 -1.50 3.77 11.82
CA PRO A 22 -0.98 5.12 11.95
C PRO A 22 -1.02 5.91 10.63
N TYR A 23 -1.46 5.31 9.53
CA TYR A 23 -1.39 5.89 8.20
C TYR A 23 -2.77 6.31 7.69
N THR A 24 -2.78 7.40 6.94
CA THR A 24 -4.00 7.91 6.30
C THR A 24 -4.15 7.34 4.89
N LEU A 25 -5.35 7.42 4.31
CA LEU A 25 -5.57 7.13 2.89
C LEU A 25 -4.59 7.87 1.98
N GLN A 26 -4.27 9.13 2.31
CA GLN A 26 -3.36 9.95 1.50
C GLN A 26 -1.92 9.42 1.49
N ASP A 27 -1.49 8.76 2.57
CA ASP A 27 -0.17 8.14 2.62
C ASP A 27 -0.07 6.95 1.67
N PHE A 28 -1.16 6.18 1.52
CA PHE A 28 -1.23 5.08 0.56
C PHE A 28 -1.36 5.56 -0.89
N VAL A 29 -2.11 6.65 -1.13
CA VAL A 29 -2.13 7.30 -2.45
C VAL A 29 -0.72 7.70 -2.88
N ARG A 30 0.05 8.34 -1.97
CA ARG A 30 1.45 8.69 -2.25
C ARG A 30 2.32 7.47 -2.56
N LEU A 31 2.19 6.38 -1.78
CA LEU A 31 2.89 5.13 -2.07
C LEU A 31 2.57 4.61 -3.48
N ILE A 32 1.30 4.63 -3.88
CA ILE A 32 0.87 4.16 -5.19
C ILE A 32 1.41 5.08 -6.30
N ASP A 33 1.43 6.40 -6.08
CA ASP A 33 2.02 7.36 -7.02
C ASP A 33 3.52 7.13 -7.20
N ASP A 34 4.26 6.86 -6.12
CA ASP A 34 5.70 6.58 -6.18
C ASP A 34 6.03 5.28 -6.94
N LEU A 35 5.18 4.25 -6.79
CA LEU A 35 5.36 2.96 -7.46
C LEU A 35 4.82 2.98 -8.90
N GLY A 36 3.80 3.80 -9.16
CA GLY A 36 2.92 3.69 -10.30
C GLY A 36 1.84 2.62 -10.10
N LEU A 37 0.62 2.90 -10.57
CA LEU A 37 -0.56 2.06 -10.34
C LEU A 37 -0.40 0.59 -10.80
N SER A 38 0.29 0.35 -11.91
CA SER A 38 0.55 -1.01 -12.41
C SER A 38 1.42 -1.79 -11.43
N ARG A 39 2.56 -1.22 -11.03
CA ARG A 39 3.50 -1.86 -10.10
C ARG A 39 2.88 -2.04 -8.72
N ALA A 40 2.16 -1.03 -8.23
CA ALA A 40 1.45 -1.10 -6.96
C ALA A 40 0.41 -2.26 -6.95
N ASN A 41 -0.25 -2.52 -8.08
CA ASN A 41 -1.13 -3.69 -8.23
C ASN A 41 -0.37 -5.02 -8.23
N GLU A 42 0.81 -5.09 -8.85
CA GLU A 42 1.64 -6.30 -8.85
C GLU A 42 2.12 -6.67 -7.44
N VAL A 43 2.52 -5.67 -6.64
CA VAL A 43 3.08 -5.87 -5.29
C VAL A 43 2.02 -5.76 -4.18
N ARG A 44 0.73 -5.66 -4.53
CA ARG A 44 -0.33 -5.35 -3.55
C ARG A 44 -0.42 -6.35 -2.40
N GLU A 45 -0.24 -7.64 -2.68
CA GLU A 45 -0.25 -8.70 -1.67
C GLU A 45 0.97 -8.60 -0.73
N ASP A 46 2.14 -8.21 -1.26
CA ASP A 46 3.35 -8.01 -0.47
C ASP A 46 3.24 -6.81 0.46
N VAL A 47 2.71 -5.69 -0.05
CA VAL A 47 2.41 -4.50 0.76
C VAL A 47 1.44 -4.87 1.87
N MET A 48 0.37 -5.60 1.55
CA MET A 48 -0.61 -6.06 2.53
C MET A 48 -0.01 -6.92 3.64
N ARG A 49 0.77 -7.94 3.27
CA ARG A 49 1.43 -8.82 4.25
C ARG A 49 2.35 -8.02 5.18
N GLN A 50 3.07 -7.04 4.64
CA GLN A 50 3.95 -6.19 5.42
C GLN A 50 3.18 -5.26 6.37
N LEU A 51 2.07 -4.66 5.91
CA LEU A 51 1.20 -3.84 6.77
C LEU A 51 0.58 -4.66 7.90
N ALA A 52 0.09 -5.87 7.60
CA ALA A 52 -0.54 -6.76 8.57
C ALA A 52 0.39 -7.20 9.72
N VAL A 53 1.70 -7.28 9.47
CA VAL A 53 2.70 -7.57 10.52
C VAL A 53 3.21 -6.30 11.22
N GLY A 54 2.55 -5.16 11.02
CA GLY A 54 2.89 -3.89 11.66
C GLY A 54 4.13 -3.21 11.09
N ARG A 55 4.54 -3.57 9.87
CA ARG A 55 5.70 -2.94 9.24
C ARG A 55 5.38 -1.50 8.85
N ARG A 56 6.35 -0.61 9.06
CA ARG A 56 6.16 0.82 8.82
C ARG A 56 6.16 1.13 7.33
N LEU A 57 5.19 1.94 6.89
CA LEU A 57 5.01 2.37 5.50
C LEU A 57 6.29 2.96 4.86
N PRO A 58 7.11 3.79 5.54
CA PRO A 58 8.37 4.27 4.97
C PRO A 58 9.38 3.16 4.63
N VAL A 59 9.37 2.05 5.38
CA VAL A 59 10.26 0.90 5.12
C VAL A 59 9.76 0.13 3.90
N ILE A 60 8.45 -0.12 3.83
CA ILE A 60 7.80 -0.77 2.69
C ILE A 60 8.09 0.02 1.40
N ARG A 61 7.95 1.36 1.45
CA ARG A 61 8.26 2.26 0.33
C ARG A 61 9.72 2.13 -0.13
N ALA A 62 10.66 2.17 0.81
CA ALA A 62 12.09 2.11 0.49
C ALA A 62 12.50 0.80 -0.21
N GLU A 63 11.85 -0.32 0.12
CA GLU A 63 12.15 -1.61 -0.51
C GLU A 63 11.53 -1.81 -1.89
N LEU A 64 10.39 -1.16 -2.15
CA LEU A 64 9.64 -1.36 -3.40
C LEU A 64 9.96 -0.35 -4.49
N VAL A 65 10.53 0.81 -4.11
CA VAL A 65 10.94 1.88 -5.04
C VAL A 65 12.43 1.77 -5.44
N ALA A 66 13.23 0.99 -4.72
CA ALA A 66 14.65 0.74 -5.02
C ALA A 66 14.84 -0.19 -6.22
#